data_AF-A0A1C4ZG02-F1
#
_entry.id   AF-A0A1C4ZG02-F1
#
_cell.length_a   1.000
_cell.length_b   1.000
_cell.length_c   1.000
_cell.angle_alpha   90.00
_cell.angle_beta   90.00
_cell.angle_gamma   90.00
#
_symmetry.space_group_name_H-M   'P 1'
#
loop_
_entity.id
_entity.type
_entity.pdbx_description
1 polymer ?
#
loop_
_entity_poly.entity_id
_entity_poly.type
_entity_poly.pdbx_seq_one_letter_code
_entity_poly.pdbx_strand_id
1 'polypeptide(L)'
;MPKQRVRRIVVDGEVYRWRVRPVDPHWLTVRVWRDGERTPMADLRIPFDDPWVNYPVMLLAARHAPERFDEVFAREPVGPRHVANLIRVCVSQEWRCRTFEVVDGKVQPVSTPATQARNNVTNTDI
;
A
#
# COMPACT_ATOMS: atom_id res chain seq x y z
N MET A 1 3.51 -17.49 16.28
CA MET A 1 3.67 -16.34 15.36
C MET A 1 3.66 -15.05 16.16
N PRO A 2 4.60 -14.12 15.95
CA PRO A 2 4.61 -12.84 16.66
C PRO A 2 3.30 -12.08 16.41
N LYS A 3 2.69 -11.57 17.49
CA LYS A 3 1.42 -10.84 17.42
C LYS A 3 1.64 -9.54 16.65
N GLN A 4 0.97 -9.35 15.51
CA GLN A 4 1.09 -8.11 14.74
C GLN A 4 0.66 -6.92 15.61
N ARG A 5 1.62 -6.01 15.83
CA ARG A 5 1.43 -4.86 16.72
C ARG A 5 0.63 -3.78 16.01
N VAL A 6 -0.54 -3.44 16.57
CA VAL A 6 -1.26 -2.21 16.22
C VAL A 6 -0.50 -1.03 16.83
N ARG A 7 -0.23 -0.02 16.02
CA ARG A 7 0.52 1.18 16.36
C ARG A 7 -0.39 2.40 16.28
N ARG A 8 -0.02 3.47 16.99
CA ARG A 8 -0.70 4.78 16.93
C ARG A 8 0.20 5.79 16.21
N ILE A 9 -0.40 6.74 15.52
CA ILE A 9 0.28 7.87 14.88
C ILE A 9 -0.66 9.09 14.88
N VAL A 10 -0.11 10.29 14.99
CA VAL A 10 -0.85 11.55 14.84
C VAL A 10 -0.55 12.10 13.45
N VAL A 11 -1.58 12.41 12.68
CA VAL A 11 -1.46 13.01 11.34
C VAL A 11 -2.41 14.18 11.27
N ASP A 12 -1.86 15.36 11.02
CA ASP A 12 -2.60 16.61 10.82
C ASP A 12 -3.63 16.90 11.95
N GLY A 13 -3.23 16.62 13.20
CA GLY A 13 -4.02 16.85 14.41
C GLY A 13 -4.90 15.67 14.83
N GLU A 14 -5.13 14.70 13.95
CA GLU A 14 -5.99 13.54 14.20
C GLU A 14 -5.19 12.30 14.59
N VAL A 15 -5.76 11.46 15.46
CA VAL A 15 -5.12 10.21 15.91
C VAL A 15 -5.58 9.05 15.04
N TYR A 16 -4.61 8.28 14.54
CA TYR A 16 -4.85 7.08 13.74
C TYR A 16 -4.21 5.86 14.38
N ARG A 17 -4.81 4.70 14.12
CA ARG A 17 -4.22 3.39 14.38
C ARG A 17 -3.82 2.75 13.06
N TRP A 18 -2.78 1.94 13.09
CA TRP A 18 -2.35 1.20 11.90
C TRP A 18 -1.64 -0.10 12.24
N ARG A 19 -1.59 -1.02 11.28
CA ARG A 19 -0.78 -2.23 11.34
C ARG A 19 -0.28 -2.63 9.96
N VAL A 20 0.85 -3.34 9.93
CA VAL A 20 1.43 -3.93 8.73
C VAL A 20 1.18 -5.44 8.74
N ARG A 21 0.87 -5.99 7.56
CA ARG A 21 0.80 -7.44 7.34
C ARG A 21 1.57 -7.81 6.08
N PRO A 22 2.37 -8.90 6.09
CA PRO A 22 2.83 -9.47 4.84
C PRO A 22 1.67 -10.09 4.07
N VAL A 23 1.68 -9.89 2.75
CA VAL A 23 0.81 -10.58 1.79
C VAL A 23 1.59 -11.73 1.17
N ASP A 24 2.75 -11.41 0.62
CA ASP A 24 3.70 -12.30 -0.04
C ASP A 24 5.11 -11.67 0.03
N PRO A 25 6.17 -12.29 -0.53
CA PRO A 25 7.53 -11.75 -0.47
C PRO A 25 7.78 -10.41 -1.18
N HIS A 26 6.82 -9.88 -1.93
CA HIS A 26 6.92 -8.61 -2.67
C HIS A 26 5.90 -7.56 -2.21
N TRP A 27 4.98 -7.92 -1.30
CA TRP A 27 3.85 -7.07 -0.95
C TRP A 27 3.52 -7.10 0.54
N LEU A 28 3.25 -5.90 1.07
CA LEU A 28 2.66 -5.70 2.39
C LEU A 28 1.29 -5.07 2.28
N THR A 29 0.45 -5.25 3.30
CA THR A 29 -0.76 -4.44 3.52
C THR A 29 -0.57 -3.55 4.75
N VAL A 30 -0.84 -2.25 4.60
CA VAL A 30 -0.99 -1.29 5.69
C VAL A 30 -2.47 -1.03 5.90
N ARG A 31 -3.01 -1.53 7.02
CA ARG A 31 -4.39 -1.24 7.42
C ARG A 31 -4.41 -0.05 8.36
N VAL A 32 -5.32 0.89 8.13
CA VAL A 32 -5.43 2.15 8.88
C VAL A 32 -6.86 2.36 9.38
N TRP A 33 -6.99 2.94 10.58
CA TRP A 33 -8.24 3.38 11.20
C TRP A 33 -8.04 4.77 11.81
N ARG A 34 -9.10 5.57 11.87
CA ARG A 34 -9.16 6.68 12.84
C ARG A 34 -9.30 6.09 14.25
N ASP A 35 -8.68 6.73 15.24
CA ASP A 35 -8.77 6.27 16.63
C ASP A 35 -10.23 6.29 17.09
N GLY A 36 -10.67 5.22 17.77
CA GLY A 36 -12.08 5.05 18.17
C GLY A 36 -13.00 4.45 17.11
N GLU A 37 -12.62 4.42 15.83
CA GLU A 37 -13.44 3.77 14.79
C GLU A 37 -13.21 2.25 14.73
N ARG A 38 -14.30 1.50 14.53
CA ARG A 38 -14.25 0.03 14.36
C ARG A 38 -13.93 -0.37 12.92
N THR A 39 -14.38 0.41 11.96
CA THR A 39 -14.20 0.12 10.54
C THR A 39 -12.86 0.68 10.06
N PRO A 40 -12.05 -0.09 9.33
CA PRO A 40 -10.85 0.44 8.70
C PRO A 40 -11.21 1.58 7.75
N MET A 41 -10.42 2.66 7.81
CA MET A 41 -10.48 3.73 6.83
C MET A 41 -9.93 3.23 5.48
N ALA A 42 -8.81 2.49 5.51
CA ALA A 42 -8.15 1.98 4.32
C ALA A 42 -7.37 0.68 4.57
N ASP A 43 -7.25 -0.12 3.51
CA ASP A 43 -6.30 -1.22 3.37
C ASP A 43 -5.39 -0.91 2.17
N LEU A 44 -4.10 -0.69 2.41
CA LEU A 44 -3.16 -0.22 1.40
C LEU A 44 -2.16 -1.32 1.09
N ARG A 45 -2.20 -1.86 -0.12
CA ARG A 45 -1.20 -2.77 -0.64
C ARG A 45 0.00 -1.96 -1.13
N ILE A 46 1.17 -2.21 -0.58
CA ILE A 46 2.40 -1.49 -0.91
C ILE A 46 3.51 -2.48 -1.27
N PRO A 47 4.34 -2.16 -2.28
CA PRO A 47 5.46 -3.00 -2.64
C PRO A 47 6.47 -3.05 -1.48
N PHE A 48 7.03 -4.22 -1.25
CA PHE A 48 8.04 -4.50 -0.23
C PHE A 48 8.74 -5.80 -0.61
N ASP A 49 9.98 -5.67 -1.08
CA ASP A 49 10.79 -6.84 -1.39
C ASP A 49 11.48 -7.32 -0.10
N ASP A 50 11.00 -8.44 0.44
CA ASP A 50 11.58 -9.03 1.64
C ASP A 50 13.05 -9.36 1.35
N PRO A 51 14.01 -8.72 2.05
CA PRO A 51 15.42 -8.90 1.75
C PRO A 51 15.90 -10.31 2.07
N TRP A 52 15.21 -11.10 2.88
CA TRP A 52 15.57 -12.49 3.16
C TRP A 52 15.18 -13.44 2.05
N VAL A 53 14.04 -13.18 1.41
CA VAL A 53 13.55 -14.01 0.30
C VAL A 53 14.22 -13.61 -1.00
N ASN A 54 14.40 -12.31 -1.22
CA ASN A 54 14.91 -11.76 -2.47
C ASN A 54 16.43 -11.50 -2.48
N TYR A 55 17.14 -11.85 -1.40
CA TYR A 55 18.58 -11.56 -1.23
C TYR A 55 19.43 -11.87 -2.47
N PRO A 56 19.35 -13.06 -3.10
CA PRO A 56 20.22 -13.38 -4.22
C PRO A 56 19.97 -12.49 -5.43
N VAL A 57 18.70 -12.18 -5.72
CA VAL A 57 18.30 -11.36 -6.87
C VAL A 57 18.66 -9.90 -6.61
N MET A 58 18.43 -9.41 -5.40
CA MET A 58 18.85 -8.07 -4.97
C MET A 58 20.38 -7.92 -5.07
N LEU A 59 21.14 -8.89 -4.58
CA LEU A 59 22.60 -8.84 -4.66
C LEU A 59 23.11 -8.80 -6.11
N LEU A 60 22.50 -9.59 -7.00
CA LEU A 60 22.83 -9.58 -8.43
C LEU A 60 22.47 -8.23 -9.08
N ALA A 61 21.27 -7.70 -8.81
CA ALA A 61 20.87 -6.40 -9.35
C ALA A 61 21.79 -5.26 -8.86
N ALA A 62 22.13 -5.24 -7.57
CA ALA A 62 23.05 -4.26 -7.00
C ALA A 62 24.46 -4.33 -7.62
N ARG A 63 24.89 -5.52 -8.07
CA ARG A 63 26.18 -5.71 -8.72
C ARG A 63 26.17 -5.34 -10.21
N HIS A 64 25.11 -5.68 -10.92
CA HIS A 64 25.05 -5.60 -12.38
C HIS A 64 24.36 -4.35 -12.93
N ALA A 65 23.44 -3.76 -12.17
CA ALA A 65 22.69 -2.57 -12.55
C ALA A 65 22.31 -1.74 -11.29
N PRO A 66 23.30 -1.23 -10.52
CA PRO A 66 23.05 -0.50 -9.28
C PRO A 66 22.15 0.74 -9.46
N GLU A 67 22.23 1.40 -10.62
CA GLU A 67 21.43 2.57 -10.97
C GLU A 67 19.95 2.25 -11.15
N ARG A 68 19.62 0.99 -11.45
CA ARG A 68 18.23 0.52 -11.65
C ARG A 68 17.67 -0.19 -10.43
N PHE A 69 18.46 -0.34 -9.37
CA PHE A 69 18.05 -1.08 -8.19
C PHE A 69 16.77 -0.52 -7.58
N ASP A 70 16.68 0.81 -7.47
CA ASP A 70 15.53 1.50 -6.88
C ASP A 70 14.30 1.54 -7.82
N GLU A 71 14.48 1.22 -9.11
CA GLU A 71 13.38 1.02 -10.07
C GLU A 71 12.72 -0.35 -9.89
N VAL A 72 13.50 -1.34 -9.45
CA VAL A 72 13.09 -2.76 -9.40
C VAL A 72 12.70 -3.19 -7.99
N PHE A 73 13.36 -2.65 -6.97
CA PHE A 73 13.17 -3.07 -5.57
C PHE A 73 12.70 -1.92 -4.68
N ALA A 74 11.66 -2.19 -3.90
CA ALA A 74 11.16 -1.27 -2.88
C ALA A 74 12.06 -1.28 -1.64
N ARG A 75 13.06 -0.39 -1.59
CA ARG A 75 14.01 -0.27 -0.47
C ARG A 75 13.46 0.37 0.78
N GLU A 76 12.51 1.29 0.65
CA GLU A 76 12.15 2.13 1.78
C GLU A 76 11.30 1.35 2.78
N PRO A 77 11.78 1.16 4.03
CA PRO A 77 11.02 0.42 5.02
C PRO A 77 9.70 1.12 5.31
N VAL A 78 8.67 0.34 5.63
CA VAL A 78 7.37 0.86 6.04
C VAL A 78 7.48 1.48 7.43
N GLY A 79 7.83 2.76 7.46
CA GLY A 79 8.00 3.57 8.67
C GLY A 79 6.87 4.56 8.94
N PRO A 80 6.88 5.25 10.10
CA PRO A 80 5.87 6.24 10.46
C PRO A 80 5.69 7.35 9.42
N ARG A 81 6.79 7.83 8.81
CA ARG A 81 6.74 8.86 7.74
C ARG A 81 5.93 8.39 6.54
N HIS A 82 6.22 7.18 6.06
CA HIS A 82 5.51 6.58 4.93
C HIS A 82 4.03 6.42 5.27
N VAL A 83 3.71 5.88 6.45
CA VAL A 83 2.31 5.73 6.90
C VAL A 83 1.58 7.06 7.03
N ALA A 84 2.23 8.11 7.53
CA ALA A 84 1.63 9.45 7.60
C ALA A 84 1.29 9.99 6.21
N ASN A 85 2.18 9.82 5.22
CA ASN A 85 1.91 10.23 3.86
C ASN A 85 0.73 9.44 3.24
N LEU A 86 0.70 8.13 3.46
CA LEU A 86 -0.44 7.30 3.02
C LEU A 86 -1.76 7.75 3.64
N ILE A 87 -1.77 8.08 4.94
CA ILE A 87 -2.95 8.61 5.63
C ILE A 87 -3.43 9.90 4.97
N ARG A 88 -2.53 10.85 4.70
CA ARG A 88 -2.88 12.13 4.06
C ARG A 88 -3.52 11.93 2.70
N VAL A 89 -2.94 11.04 1.89
CA VAL A 89 -3.51 10.72 0.58
C VAL A 89 -4.89 10.10 0.75
N CYS A 90 -5.06 9.12 1.65
CA CYS A 90 -6.36 8.52 1.93
C CYS A 90 -7.41 9.51 2.44
N VAL A 91 -7.02 10.53 3.22
CA VAL A 91 -7.95 11.54 3.74
C VAL A 91 -8.34 12.56 2.67
N SER A 92 -7.42 12.93 1.78
CA SER A 92 -7.68 13.85 0.65
C SER A 92 -8.62 13.29 -0.43
N GLN A 93 -8.91 12.01 -0.32
CA GLN A 93 -9.60 11.19 -1.29
C GLN A 93 -10.86 10.71 -0.53
N GLU A 94 -12.08 11.15 -0.88
CA GLU A 94 -13.35 10.98 -0.10
C GLU A 94 -13.84 9.52 0.16
N TRP A 95 -12.96 8.53 0.24
CA TRP A 95 -13.32 7.12 0.13
C TRP A 95 -13.61 6.45 1.48
N ARG A 96 -14.71 5.70 1.50
CA ARG A 96 -15.01 4.65 2.47
C ARG A 96 -14.47 3.31 1.92
N CYS A 97 -13.60 2.63 2.68
CA CYS A 97 -13.23 1.22 2.50
C CYS A 97 -12.84 0.80 1.06
N ARG A 98 -11.58 1.01 0.66
CA ARG A 98 -11.03 0.39 -0.56
C ARG A 98 -9.63 -0.17 -0.32
N THR A 99 -9.27 -1.15 -1.15
CA THR A 99 -7.89 -1.58 -1.34
C THR A 99 -7.22 -0.58 -2.28
N PHE A 100 -6.05 -0.06 -1.92
CA PHE A 100 -5.26 0.82 -2.79
C PHE A 100 -3.89 0.21 -3.05
N GLU A 101 -3.31 0.49 -4.21
CA GLU A 101 -1.95 0.15 -4.59
C GLU A 101 -1.11 1.43 -4.71
N VAL A 102 0.16 1.36 -4.32
CA VAL A 102 1.12 2.43 -4.58
C VAL A 102 1.86 2.08 -5.86
N VAL A 103 1.62 2.86 -6.92
CA VAL A 103 2.26 2.74 -8.24
C VAL A 103 2.99 4.06 -8.50
N ASP A 104 4.30 3.99 -8.76
CA ASP A 104 5.16 5.17 -9.00
C ASP A 104 5.07 6.25 -7.91
N GLY A 105 4.98 5.82 -6.64
CA GLY A 105 4.85 6.72 -5.49
C GLY A 105 3.49 7.40 -5.36
N LYS A 106 2.51 7.07 -6.22
CA LYS A 106 1.13 7.56 -6.14
C LYS A 106 0.21 6.47 -5.61
N VAL A 107 -0.63 6.81 -4.65
CA VAL A 107 -1.68 5.90 -4.16
C VAL A 107 -2.81 5.90 -5.18
N GLN A 108 -3.14 4.73 -5.71
CA GLN A 108 -4.22 4.52 -6.67
C GLN A 108 -5.18 3.45 -6.11
N PRO A 109 -6.50 3.56 -6.32
CA PRO A 109 -7.41 2.48 -5.94
C PRO A 109 -7.05 1.20 -6.72
N VAL A 110 -7.01 0.05 -6.05
CA VAL A 110 -6.91 -1.23 -6.74
C VAL A 110 -8.18 -1.39 -7.55
N SER A 111 -8.04 -1.48 -8.87
CA SER A 111 -9.12 -1.87 -9.75
C SER A 111 -9.53 -3.29 -9.42
N THR A 112 -10.53 -3.48 -8.55
CA THR A 112 -11.16 -4.78 -8.41
C THR A 112 -11.71 -5.16 -9.79
N PRO A 113 -11.43 -6.37 -10.34
CA PRO A 113 -11.95 -6.76 -11.66
C PRO A 113 -13.48 -6.75 -11.76
N ALA A 114 -14.20 -6.59 -10.65
CA ALA A 114 -15.65 -6.49 -10.59
C ALA A 114 -16.25 -5.14 -11.05
N THR A 115 -15.45 -4.10 -11.35
CA THR A 115 -15.98 -2.78 -11.75
C THR A 115 -15.77 -2.44 -13.24
N GLN A 116 -15.12 -3.30 -14.02
CA GLN A 116 -15.04 -3.12 -15.49
C GLN A 116 -16.26 -3.68 -16.24
N ALA A 117 -17.08 -4.52 -15.61
CA ALA A 117 -18.23 -5.16 -16.27
C ALA A 117 -19.50 -4.27 -16.38
N ARG A 118 -19.50 -3.04 -15.86
CA ARG A 118 -20.69 -2.15 -15.92
C ARG A 118 -20.60 -1.02 -16.94
N ASN A 119 -19.45 -0.79 -17.57
CA ASN A 119 -19.30 0.34 -18.50
C ASN A 119 -19.32 -0.05 -19.99
N ASN A 120 -19.52 -1.33 -20.33
CA ASN A 120 -19.55 -1.80 -21.72
C ASN A 120 -20.94 -2.19 -22.25
N VAL A 121 -22.03 -1.69 -21.65
CA VAL A 121 -23.39 -1.92 -22.17
C VAL A 121 -24.14 -0.60 -22.32
N THR A 122 -23.69 0.27 -23.23
CA THR A 122 -24.57 1.15 -24.02
C THR A 122 -23.76 1.79 -25.15
N ASN A 123 -23.72 1.12 -26.31
CA ASN A 123 -23.77 1.75 -27.63
C ASN A 123 -23.58 0.66 -28.70
N THR A 124 -24.62 -0.13 -28.87
CA THR A 124 -24.97 -0.66 -30.17
C THR A 124 -26.46 -0.42 -30.29
N ASP A 125 -26.84 0.70 -30.91
CA ASP A 125 -28.08 0.82 -31.68
C ASP A 125 -28.01 2.09 -32.54
N ILE A 126 -28.35 1.86 -33.81
CA ILE A 126 -28.50 2.78 -34.97
C ILE A 126 -27.23 3.01 -35.80
#